data_AF-A0A380QBC1-F1
#
_entry.id   AF-A0A380QBC1-F1
#
_cell.length_a   1.000
_cell.length_b   1.000
_cell.length_c   1.000
_cell.angle_alpha   90.00
_cell.angle_beta   90.00
_cell.angle_gamma   90.00
#
_symmetry.space_group_name_H-M   'P 1'
#
loop_
_entity.id
_entity.type
_entity.pdbx_description
1 polymer ?
#
loop_
_entity_poly.entity_id
_entity_poly.type
_entity_poly.pdbx_seq_one_letter_code
_entity_poly.pdbx_strand_id
1 'polypeptide(L)' 'MMNIKLTAQIASLQDRENVVYEIYCGTDQVAEISNEPDIGPRIEIFSCPNGGIWNFELQEFLSLVEQSKKNIIKELSEEA' A
#
# COMPACT_ATOMS: atom_id res chain seq x y z
N MET A 1 -15.26 -16.18 11.98
CA MET A 1 -14.18 -15.85 11.03
C MET A 1 -13.08 -15.17 11.82
N MET A 2 -11.82 -15.58 11.66
CA MET A 2 -10.70 -14.81 12.22
C MET A 2 -10.61 -13.51 11.43
N ASN A 3 -10.72 -12.36 12.11
CA ASN A 3 -10.33 -11.08 11.53
C ASN A 3 -8.80 -11.10 11.41
N ILE A 4 -8.29 -11.39 10.22
CA ILE A 4 -6.85 -11.30 9.97
C ILE A 4 -6.56 -9.81 9.79
N LYS A 5 -5.85 -9.25 10.77
CA LYS A 5 -5.53 -7.83 10.83
C LYS A 5 -4.54 -7.46 9.73
N LEU A 6 -4.83 -6.38 9.01
CA LEU A 6 -3.90 -5.81 8.05
C LEU A 6 -2.86 -4.95 8.77
N THR A 7 -1.64 -4.99 8.24
CA THR A 7 -0.54 -4.12 8.69
C THR A 7 0.03 -3.38 7.50
N ALA A 8 0.76 -2.30 7.75
CA ALA A 8 1.43 -1.58 6.70
C ALA A 8 2.76 -0.99 7.17
N GLN A 9 3.67 -0.80 6.22
CA GLN A 9 4.98 -0.21 6.47
C GLN A 9 5.41 0.66 5.28
N ILE A 10 6.34 1.58 5.55
CA ILE A 10 7.03 2.35 4.52
C ILE A 10 8.38 1.67 4.27
N ALA A 11 8.69 1.36 3.01
CA ALA A 11 9.94 0.72 2.62
C ALA A 11 10.68 1.55 1.57
N SER A 12 12.01 1.59 1.67
CA SER A 12 12.88 2.08 0.59
C SER A 12 13.41 0.86 -0.15
N LEU A 13 13.07 0.74 -1.43
CA LEU A 13 13.51 -0.36 -2.27
C LEU A 13 14.86 0.01 -2.91
N GLN A 14 15.77 -0.96 -3.01
CA GLN A 14 17.15 -0.71 -3.48
C GLN A 14 17.21 -0.22 -4.93
N ASP A 15 16.19 -0.56 -5.72
CA ASP A 15 16.05 -0.25 -7.14
C ASP A 15 15.16 0.97 -7.41
N ARG A 16 14.67 1.66 -6.38
CA ARG A 16 13.79 2.83 -6.51
C ARG A 16 14.28 4.02 -5.70
N GLU A 17 14.16 5.22 -6.28
CA GLU A 17 14.53 6.46 -5.58
C GLU A 17 13.51 6.86 -4.52
N ASN A 18 12.25 6.44 -4.67
CA ASN A 18 11.14 6.80 -3.79
C ASN A 18 10.76 5.63 -2.88
N VAL A 19 10.21 5.99 -1.71
CA VAL A 19 9.66 5.01 -0.78
C VAL A 19 8.29 4.52 -1.25
N VAL A 20 7.98 3.28 -0.89
CA VAL A 20 6.69 2.64 -1.13
C VAL A 20 5.95 2.41 0.19
N TYR A 21 4.62 2.31 0.12
CA TYR A 21 3.76 1.95 1.23
C TYR A 21 3.20 0.54 0.99
N GLU A 22 3.65 -0.43 1.77
CA GLU A 22 3.31 -1.84 1.61
C GLU A 22 2.21 -2.22 2.61
N ILE A 23 1.20 -2.97 2.15
CA ILE A 23 0.12 -3.51 2.97
C ILE A 23 0.27 -5.03 3.03
N TYR A 24 0.22 -5.59 4.25
CA TYR A 24 0.43 -7.00 4.53
C TYR A 24 -0.73 -7.65 5.28
N CYS A 25 -0.96 -8.92 4.98
CA CYS A 25 -1.78 -9.86 5.71
C CYS A 25 -0.85 -10.95 6.31
N GLY A 26 -0.47 -10.82 7.58
CA GLY A 26 0.59 -11.66 8.13
C GLY A 26 1.92 -11.39 7.42
N THR A 27 2.49 -12.41 6.76
CA THR A 27 3.71 -12.28 5.96
C THR A 27 3.45 -12.05 4.47
N ASP A 28 2.19 -12.12 4.05
CA ASP A 28 1.84 -12.06 2.64
C ASP A 28 1.54 -10.61 2.23
N GLN A 29 2.24 -10.14 1.20
CA GLN A 29 2.02 -8.81 0.67
C GLN A 29 0.70 -8.78 -0.11
N VAL A 30 -0.15 -7.82 0.23
CA VAL A 30 -1.47 -7.62 -0.36
C VAL A 30 -1.40 -6.56 -1.44
N ALA A 31 -0.81 -5.41 -1.12
CA ALA A 31 -0.73 -4.27 -2.02
C ALA A 31 0.53 -3.45 -1.75
N GLU A 32 0.96 -2.73 -2.77
CA GLU A 32 2.00 -1.70 -2.70
C GLU A 32 1.42 -0.41 -3.29
N ILE A 33 1.58 0.70 -2.58
CA ILE A 33 1.31 2.03 -3.13
C ILE A 33 2.63 2.75 -3.30
N SER A 34 2.84 3.32 -4.48
CA SER A 34 4.01 4.12 -4.82
C SER A 34 3.59 5.43 -5.49
N ASN A 35 4.51 6.40 -5.51
CA ASN A 35 4.37 7.65 -6.22
C ASN A 35 5.62 7.89 -7.06
N GLU A 36 5.73 7.15 -8.15
CA GLU A 36 6.89 7.20 -9.03
C GLU A 36 6.92 8.53 -9.82
N PRO A 37 8.11 9.13 -10.03
CA PRO A 37 8.29 10.24 -10.94
C PRO A 37 7.68 9.92 -12.31
N ASP A 38 7.01 10.89 -12.91
CA ASP A 38 6.37 10.83 -14.23
C ASP A 38 5.13 9.91 -14.38
N ILE A 39 4.91 8.96 -13.47
CA ILE A 39 3.73 8.06 -13.50
C ILE A 39 2.64 8.56 -12.54
N GLY A 40 3.07 9.18 -11.42
CA GLY A 40 2.21 9.59 -10.32
C GLY A 40 1.74 8.40 -9.47
N PRO A 41 0.76 8.62 -8.57
CA PRO A 41 0.34 7.61 -7.61
C PRO A 41 -0.21 6.35 -8.28
N ARG A 42 0.26 5.18 -7.86
CA ARG A 42 -0.21 3.86 -8.31
C ARG A 42 -0.38 2.92 -7.12
N ILE A 43 -1.31 1.98 -7.28
CA ILE A 43 -1.49 0.86 -6.37
C ILE A 43 -1.35 -0.43 -7.18
N GLU A 44 -0.44 -1.29 -6.76
CA GLU A 44 -0.32 -2.66 -7.22
C GLU A 44 -1.02 -3.58 -6.23
N ILE A 45 -1.79 -4.54 -6.72
CA ILE A 45 -2.52 -5.51 -5.90
C ILE A 45 -2.00 -6.90 -6.25
N PHE A 46 -1.42 -7.59 -5.27
CA PHE A 46 -0.83 -8.90 -5.46
C PHE A 46 -1.87 -10.01 -5.34
N SER A 47 -1.62 -11.12 -6.03
CA SER A 47 -2.48 -12.30 -5.96
C SER A 47 -2.36 -12.98 -4.59
N CYS A 48 -3.45 -13.54 -4.07
CA CYS A 48 -3.41 -14.30 -2.82
C CYS A 48 -2.50 -15.53 -3.00
N PRO A 49 -1.48 -15.75 -2.15
CA PRO A 49 -0.50 -16.83 -2.36
C PRO A 49 -1.10 -18.25 -2.38
N ASN A 50 -2.27 -18.43 -1.77
CA ASN A 50 -3.00 -19.70 -1.79
C ASN A 50 -3.83 -19.93 -3.08
N GLY A 51 -3.75 -19.02 -4.07
CA GLY A 51 -4.51 -19.07 -5.32
C GLY A 51 -5.99 -18.68 -5.20
N GLY A 52 -6.43 -18.26 -4.02
CA GLY A 52 -7.79 -17.79 -3.75
C GLY A 52 -7.95 -16.28 -3.89
N ILE A 53 -8.89 -15.72 -3.13
CA ILE A 53 -9.16 -14.29 -3.08
C ILE A 53 -8.69 -13.69 -1.76
N TRP A 54 -8.34 -12.41 -1.80
CA TRP A 54 -8.31 -11.58 -0.61
C TRP A 54 -9.74 -11.30 -0.15
N ASN A 55 -9.98 -11.40 1.15
CA ASN A 55 -11.25 -11.09 1.77
C ASN A 55 -10.98 -10.37 3.09
N PHE A 56 -11.18 -9.05 3.08
CA PHE A 56 -10.87 -8.16 4.19
C PHE A 56 -12.08 -7.29 4.54
N GLU A 57 -12.05 -6.72 5.74
CA GLU A 57 -13.01 -5.67 6.08
C GLU A 57 -12.70 -4.42 5.24
N LEU A 58 -13.74 -3.87 4.61
CA LEU A 58 -13.61 -2.80 3.62
C LEU A 58 -13.01 -1.53 4.24
N GLN A 59 -13.48 -1.11 5.41
CA GLN A 59 -13.01 0.11 6.05
C GLN A 59 -11.56 -0.02 6.53
N GLU A 60 -11.15 -1.18 7.02
CA GLU A 60 -9.75 -1.46 7.38
C GLU A 60 -8.83 -1.27 6.17
N PHE A 61 -9.13 -1.91 5.04
CA PHE A 61 -8.32 -1.78 3.83
C PHE A 61 -8.31 -0.35 3.29
N LEU A 62 -9.48 0.30 3.19
CA LEU A 62 -9.58 1.70 2.77
C LEU A 62 -8.79 2.65 3.68
N SER A 63 -8.80 2.40 4.99
CA SER A 63 -8.06 3.24 5.95
C SER A 63 -6.55 3.20 5.71
N LEU A 64 -6.00 2.06 5.29
CA LEU A 64 -4.58 1.91 4.97
C LEU A 64 -4.24 2.58 3.63
N VAL A 65 -5.12 2.46 2.64
CA VAL A 65 -4.98 3.16 1.36
C VAL A 65 -5.00 4.68 1.57
N GLU A 66 -5.91 5.21 2.39
CA GLU A 66 -5.93 6.65 2.70
C GLU A 66 -4.72 7.11 3.52
N GLN A 67 -4.20 6.27 4.43
CA GLN A 67 -2.97 6.56 5.17
C GLN A 67 -1.77 6.68 4.24
N SER A 68 -1.69 5.86 3.19
CA SER A 68 -0.60 5.95 2.20
C SER A 68 -0.51 7.35 1.60
N LYS A 69 -1.64 7.99 1.26
CA LYS A 69 -1.62 9.35 0.67
C LYS A 69 -0.92 10.37 1.57
N LYS A 70 -1.06 10.24 2.89
CA LYS A 70 -0.39 11.13 3.87
C LYS A 70 1.10 10.87 3.98
N ASN A 71 1.53 9.64 3.70
CA ASN A 71 2.89 9.18 3.92
C ASN A 71 3.77 9.29 2.67
N ILE A 72 3.19 9.12 1.47
CA ILE A 72 3.95 9.04 0.21
C ILE A 72 3.48 10.01 -0.89
N ILE A 73 2.31 10.64 -0.76
CA ILE A 73 1.79 11.59 -1.79
C ILE A 73 1.93 13.06 -1.32
N LYS A 74 2.32 13.30 -0.07
CA LYS A 74 2.25 14.62 0.56
C LYS A 74 3.38 15.60 0.23
N GLU A 75 4.10 15.41 -0.88
CA GLU A 75 5.13 16.36 -1.35
C GLU A 75 4.63 17.37 -2.42
N LEU A 76 3.36 17.37 -2.82
CA LEU A 76 2.89 18.20 -3.95
C LEU A 76 1.75 19.20 -3.64
N SER A 77 1.58 19.69 -2.41
CA SER A 77 0.49 20.63 -2.11
C SER A 77 0.84 21.88 -1.29
N GLU A 78 2.08 22.37 -1.31
CA GLU A 78 2.42 23.68 -0.72
C GLU A 78 2.95 24.72 -1.73
N GLU A 79 2.85 24.46 -3.03
CA GLU A 79 3.19 25.45 -4.06
C GLU A 79 2.01 25.64 -5.04
N ALA A 80 1.00 26.41 -4.60
CA ALA A 80 0.00 27.04 -5.46
C ALA A 80 -0.39 28.41 -4.90
#